data_AF-A0A1G2Q103-F1
#
_entry.id   AF-A0A1G2Q103-F1
#
_cell.length_a   1.000
_cell.length_b   1.000
_cell.length_c   1.000
_cell.angle_alpha   90.00
_cell.angle_beta   90.00
_cell.angle_gamma   90.00
#
_symmetry.space_group_name_H-M   'P 1'
#
loop_
_entity.id
_entity.type
_entity.pdbx_description
1 polymer ?
#
loop_
_entity_poly.entity_id
_entity_poly.type
_entity_poly.pdbx_seq_one_letter_code
_entity_poly.pdbx_strand_id
1 'polypeptide(L)'
;MKKSVRQKKVPLWQQAYLEDRVRVNRGKPQLYGTQFRLNKKRVLVMWPVQNRIRLNIRRKQAGLEPIGVYKKELQSRQLALKERW
;
A
#
# COMPACT_ATOMS: atom_id res chain seq x y z
N MET A 1 -23.13 -10.14 -31.02
CA MET A 1 -22.99 -8.70 -30.71
C MET A 1 -21.65 -8.44 -30.02
N LYS A 2 -20.69 -7.85 -30.73
CA LYS A 2 -19.40 -7.40 -30.17
C LYS A 2 -19.63 -6.10 -29.37
N LYS A 3 -19.84 -6.21 -28.06
CA LYS A 3 -19.78 -5.04 -27.17
C LYS A 3 -18.31 -4.73 -26.90
N SER A 4 -17.80 -3.72 -27.60
CA SER A 4 -16.47 -3.15 -27.41
C SER A 4 -16.34 -2.64 -25.97
N VAL A 5 -15.79 -3.47 -25.08
CA VAL A 5 -15.38 -3.03 -23.74
C VAL A 5 -14.21 -2.08 -23.94
N ARG A 6 -14.49 -0.77 -23.84
CA ARG A 6 -13.49 0.28 -23.78
C ARG A 6 -12.55 -0.05 -22.61
N GLN A 7 -11.35 -0.56 -22.88
CA GLN A 7 -10.37 -0.88 -21.84
C GLN A 7 -9.99 0.41 -21.10
N LYS A 8 -10.65 0.69 -19.98
CA LYS A 8 -10.18 1.70 -19.04
C LYS A 8 -8.86 1.20 -18.47
N LYS A 9 -7.74 1.83 -18.83
CA LYS A 9 -6.43 1.52 -18.25
C LYS A 9 -6.52 1.75 -16.74
N VAL A 10 -6.26 0.68 -15.98
CA VAL A 10 -6.20 0.75 -14.51
C VAL A 10 -5.00 1.61 -14.11
N PRO A 11 -5.15 2.63 -13.26
CA PRO A 11 -4.03 3.41 -12.75
C PRO A 11 -2.97 2.54 -12.08
N LEU A 12 -1.69 2.85 -12.28
CA LEU A 12 -0.58 2.04 -11.75
C LEU A 12 -0.61 1.91 -10.23
N TRP A 13 -1.07 2.93 -9.51
CA TRP A 13 -1.21 2.87 -8.06
C TRP A 13 -2.20 1.77 -7.63
N GLN A 14 -3.30 1.55 -8.36
CA GLN A 14 -4.26 0.48 -8.04
C GLN A 14 -3.62 -0.90 -8.22
N GLN A 15 -2.83 -1.06 -9.27
CA GLN A 15 -2.07 -2.30 -9.50
C GLN A 15 -1.06 -2.54 -8.39
N ALA A 16 -0.34 -1.50 -7.95
CA ALA A 16 0.62 -1.60 -6.85
C ALA A 16 -0.02 -2.05 -5.53
N TYR A 17 -1.21 -1.54 -5.20
CA TYR A 17 -1.98 -1.98 -4.03
C TYR A 17 -2.43 -3.44 -4.14
N LEU A 18 -2.92 -3.86 -5.31
CA LEU A 18 -3.38 -5.23 -5.52
C LEU A 18 -2.22 -6.22 -5.48
N GLU A 19 -1.10 -5.91 -6.14
CA GLU A 19 0.11 -6.74 -6.15
C GLU A 19 0.62 -6.96 -4.73
N ASP A 20 0.79 -5.90 -3.95
CA ASP A 20 1.22 -6.02 -2.55
C ASP A 20 0.24 -6.86 -1.71
N ARG A 21 -1.07 -6.71 -1.92
CA ARG A 21 -2.09 -7.53 -1.23
C ARG A 21 -1.95 -9.02 -1.58
N VAL A 22 -1.80 -9.35 -2.86
CA VAL A 22 -1.58 -10.73 -3.32
C VAL A 22 -0.28 -11.30 -2.73
N ARG A 23 0.79 -10.51 -2.70
CA ARG A 23 2.08 -10.94 -2.14
C ARG A 23 2.00 -11.21 -0.65
N VAL A 24 1.39 -10.30 0.13
CA VAL A 24 1.20 -10.49 1.58
C VAL A 24 0.38 -11.74 1.87
N ASN A 25 -0.71 -11.96 1.14
CA ASN A 25 -1.54 -13.17 1.31
C ASN A 25 -0.79 -14.46 0.96
N ARG A 26 0.25 -14.38 0.11
CA ARG A 26 1.14 -15.49 -0.24
C ARG A 26 2.39 -15.57 0.66
N GLY A 27 2.47 -14.79 1.74
CA GLY A 27 3.63 -14.76 2.64
C GLY A 27 4.89 -14.13 2.03
N LYS A 28 4.77 -13.42 0.90
CA LYS A 28 5.91 -12.80 0.19
C LYS A 28 6.11 -11.33 0.62
N PRO A 29 7.34 -10.81 0.63
CA PRO A 29 7.59 -9.39 0.84
C PRO A 29 6.93 -8.53 -0.23
N GLN A 30 6.38 -7.39 0.18
CA GLN A 30 5.75 -6.39 -0.69
C GLN A 30 6.76 -5.71 -1.63
N LEU A 31 6.29 -5.10 -2.70
CA LEU A 31 7.09 -4.26 -3.60
C LEU A 31 6.92 -2.78 -3.31
N TYR A 32 5.69 -2.34 -3.00
CA TYR A 32 5.33 -0.92 -2.89
C TYR A 32 5.01 -0.48 -1.45
N GLY A 33 4.90 -1.41 -0.51
CA GLY A 33 4.71 -1.13 0.92
C GLY A 33 3.34 -0.54 1.22
N THR A 34 2.28 -1.04 0.58
CA THR A 34 0.90 -0.53 0.73
C THR A 34 0.09 -1.23 1.82
N GLN A 35 0.51 -2.42 2.26
CA GLN A 35 -0.18 -3.20 3.28
C GLN A 35 0.45 -3.01 4.67
N PHE A 36 -0.42 -2.66 5.62
CA PHE A 36 -0.11 -2.49 7.03
C PHE A 36 -1.05 -3.34 7.87
N ARG A 37 -0.65 -3.63 9.11
CA ARG A 37 -1.48 -4.30 10.11
C ARG A 37 -1.28 -3.65 11.47
N LEU A 38 -2.20 -3.90 12.38
CA LEU A 38 -1.97 -3.63 13.80
C LEU A 38 -1.26 -4.83 14.43
N ASN A 39 -0.21 -4.56 15.22
CA ASN A 39 0.41 -5.60 16.05
C ASN A 39 -0.40 -5.81 17.35
N LYS A 40 0.08 -6.72 18.21
CA LYS A 40 -0.55 -7.02 19.52
C LYS A 40 -0.69 -5.79 20.43
N LYS A 41 0.17 -4.78 20.26
CA LYS A 41 0.14 -3.51 21.02
C LYS A 41 -0.71 -2.43 20.32
N ARG A 42 -1.53 -2.79 19.33
CA ARG A 42 -2.32 -1.87 18.49
C ARG A 42 -1.47 -0.78 17.82
N VAL A 43 -0.21 -1.09 17.50
CA VAL A 43 0.66 -0.19 16.73
C VAL A 43 0.62 -0.59 15.27
N LEU A 44 0.47 0.40 14.39
CA LEU A 44 0.51 0.20 12.95
C LEU A 44 1.92 -0.21 12.50
N VAL A 45 2.04 -1.39 11.92
CA VAL A 45 3.28 -1.96 11.39
C VAL A 45 3.10 -2.37 9.94
N MET A 46 4.10 -2.05 9.11
CA MET A 46 4.12 -2.45 7.70
C MET A 46 4.52 -3.92 7.57
N TRP A 47 3.91 -4.66 6.65
CA TRP A 47 4.42 -5.98 6.27
C TRP A 47 5.83 -5.89 5.65
N PRO A 48 6.63 -6.96 5.63
CA PRO A 48 7.96 -6.94 5.02
C PRO A 48 7.95 -6.39 3.60
N VAL A 49 8.98 -5.63 3.23
CA VAL A 49 9.11 -5.01 1.90
C VAL A 49 10.43 -5.41 1.29
N GLN A 50 10.40 -5.85 0.04
CA GLN A 50 11.58 -6.17 -0.75
C GLN A 50 12.37 -4.89 -1.06
N ASN A 51 13.68 -4.91 -0.82
CA ASN A 51 14.60 -3.81 -1.13
C ASN A 51 14.03 -2.42 -0.76
N ARG A 52 14.17 -2.07 0.53
CA ARG A 52 13.70 -0.80 1.09
C ARG A 52 14.37 0.42 0.47
N ILE A 53 15.63 0.30 0.02
CA ILE A 53 16.39 1.40 -0.59
C ILE A 53 15.68 1.88 -1.87
N ARG A 54 15.19 0.95 -2.70
CA ARG A 54 14.50 1.28 -3.96
C ARG A 54 12.98 1.46 -3.82
N LEU A 55 12.44 1.43 -2.60
CA LEU A 55 10.99 1.49 -2.36
C LEU A 55 10.36 2.78 -2.89
N ASN A 56 10.91 3.94 -2.53
CA ASN A 56 10.35 5.22 -2.95
C ASN A 56 10.48 5.45 -4.46
N ILE A 57 11.48 4.86 -5.12
CA ILE A 57 11.61 4.89 -6.58
C ILE A 57 10.43 4.15 -7.22
N ARG A 58 10.12 2.92 -6.76
CA ARG A 58 8.96 2.16 -7.25
C ARG A 58 7.64 2.85 -6.96
N ARG A 59 7.51 3.45 -5.76
CA ARG A 59 6.31 4.22 -5.38
C ARG A 59 6.10 5.42 -6.31
N LYS A 60 7.15 6.21 -6.56
CA LYS A 60 7.10 7.34 -7.51
C LYS A 60 6.66 6.89 -8.90
N GLN A 61 7.24 5.80 -9.42
CA GLN A 61 6.86 5.24 -10.74
C GLN A 61 5.40 4.79 -10.81
N ALA A 62 4.84 4.31 -9.71
CA ALA A 62 3.43 3.92 -9.61
C ALA A 62 2.47 5.09 -9.34
N GLY A 63 2.96 6.32 -9.17
CA GLY A 63 2.14 7.48 -8.79
C GLY A 63 1.76 7.50 -7.31
N LEU A 64 2.54 6.84 -6.45
CA LEU A 64 2.38 6.84 -5.00
C LEU A 64 3.37 7.82 -4.35
N GLU A 65 2.92 8.46 -3.27
CA GLU A 65 3.76 9.30 -2.41
C GLU A 65 4.91 8.49 -1.75
N PRO A 66 5.98 9.14 -1.26
CA PRO A 66 7.03 8.47 -0.49
C PRO A 66 6.47 7.73 0.73
N ILE A 67 7.04 6.56 1.07
CA ILE A 67 6.52 5.71 2.15
C ILE A 67 6.46 6.42 3.51
N GLY A 68 7.35 7.38 3.75
CA GLY A 68 7.38 8.16 4.99
C GLY A 68 6.17 9.09 5.14
N VAL A 69 5.67 9.64 4.03
CA VAL A 69 4.46 10.48 4.00
C VAL A 69 3.25 9.60 4.28
N TYR A 70 3.09 8.54 3.48
CA TYR A 70 1.99 7.58 3.64
C TYR A 70 1.89 7.00 5.06
N LYS A 71 3.05 6.64 5.65
CA LYS A 71 3.08 6.11 7.03
C LYS A 71 2.59 7.13 8.04
N LYS A 72 2.98 8.41 7.91
CA LYS A 72 2.51 9.48 8.79
C LYS A 72 1.01 9.67 8.67
N GLU A 73 0.47 9.70 7.45
CA GLU A 73 -0.98 9.82 7.22
C GLU A 73 -1.76 8.69 7.88
N LEU A 74 -1.30 7.44 7.71
CA LEU A 74 -1.92 6.29 8.36
C LEU A 74 -1.85 6.37 9.89
N GLN A 75 -0.75 6.87 10.46
CA GLN A 75 -0.60 7.06 11.90
C GLN A 75 -1.53 8.15 12.44
N SER A 76 -1.63 9.30 11.75
CA SER A 76 -2.54 10.38 12.11
C SER A 76 -3.99 9.91 12.07
N ARG A 77 -4.38 9.17 11.01
CA ARG A 77 -5.71 8.58 10.89
C ARG A 77 -5.99 7.58 12.02
N GLN A 78 -5.01 6.78 12.40
CA GLN A 78 -5.14 5.85 13.52
C GLN A 78 -5.36 6.59 14.84
N LEU A 79 -4.63 7.68 15.09
CA LEU A 79 -4.77 8.47 16.31
C LEU A 79 -6.15 9.12 16.39
N ALA A 80 -6.60 9.76 15.32
CA ALA A 80 -7.93 10.37 15.26
C ALA A 80 -9.06 9.36 15.50
N LEU A 81 -8.90 8.11 15.05
CA LEU A 81 -9.87 7.04 15.33
C LEU A 81 -9.86 6.58 16.79
N LYS A 82 -8.74 6.70 17.50
CA LYS A 82 -8.65 6.38 18.94
C LYS A 82 -9.31 7.42 19.82
N GLU A 83 -9.26 8.69 19.43
CA GLU A 83 -9.86 9.81 20.20
C GLU A 83 -11.38 9.89 20.05
N ARG A 84 -11.95 9.13 19.11
CA ARG A 84 -13.39 9.12 18.82
C ARG A 84 -14.20 8.17 19.72
N TRP A 85 -13.55 7.37 20.57
CA TRP A 85 -14.18 6.35 21.40
C TRP A 85 -13.64 6.37 22.83
#